data_AF-A0A7S3CIW4-F1
#
_entry.id   AF-A0A7S3CIW4-F1
#
_cell.length_a   1.000
_cell.length_b   1.000
_cell.length_c   1.000
_cell.angle_alpha   90.00
_cell.angle_beta   90.00
_cell.angle_gamma   90.00
#
_symmetry.space_group_name_H-M   'P 1'
#
loop_
_entity.id
_entity.type
_entity.pdbx_description
1 polymer ?
#
loop_
_entity_poly.entity_id
_entity_poly.type
_entity_poly.pdbx_seq_one_letter_code
_entity_poly.pdbx_strand_id
1 'polypeptide(L)'
;MGEYGDKGVLEVTNCYAVPFEEDKNEPNIWFFDHIYHEQMFNMMRKINSREKIIGWYSTGPDIKRNDIEINEILRRYNTNPAFVVIKVQDEKQISLPTEAYFSQEETDDNGKIQRQFVHVPSTFGATEAEEVGVEHLLRDIKDAGQGQLSRQVIDKINGLSALAGKLGEMRLYLENVISGKYKYNHQIIQNFQDIFNLLPNFQQENMIQQFQVKSNDYMYVLYVTSLIKSVISLHTLINNKIHNKETQQAKLD
;
A
#
# COMPACT_ATOMS: atom_id res chain seq x y z
N MET A 1 -3.80 -18.89 0.59
CA MET A 1 -4.80 -19.48 1.50
C MET A 1 -5.17 -18.45 2.53
N GLY A 2 -6.36 -18.58 3.11
CA GLY A 2 -6.82 -17.62 4.09
C GLY A 2 -8.28 -17.80 4.48
N GLU A 3 -8.80 -16.78 5.12
CA GLU A 3 -10.14 -16.76 5.71
C GLU A 3 -10.87 -15.49 5.29
N TYR A 4 -12.21 -15.59 5.19
CA TYR A 4 -13.06 -14.41 5.08
C TYR A 4 -13.40 -13.97 6.49
N GLY A 5 -12.91 -12.80 6.90
CA GLY A 5 -13.21 -12.24 8.21
C GLY A 5 -14.66 -11.74 8.32
N ASP A 6 -15.10 -11.46 9.55
CA ASP A 6 -16.49 -11.09 9.90
C ASP A 6 -17.01 -9.81 9.22
N LYS A 7 -16.13 -9.01 8.58
CA LYS A 7 -16.46 -7.75 7.90
C LYS A 7 -16.39 -7.83 6.37
N GLY A 8 -16.33 -9.04 5.81
CA GLY A 8 -16.14 -9.22 4.36
C GLY A 8 -14.75 -8.84 3.87
N VAL A 9 -13.77 -8.72 4.78
CA VAL A 9 -12.35 -8.53 4.46
C VAL A 9 -11.74 -9.90 4.22
N LEU A 10 -11.03 -10.03 3.10
CA LEU A 10 -10.27 -11.24 2.78
C LEU A 10 -8.92 -11.18 3.47
N GLU A 11 -8.67 -12.09 4.40
CA GLU A 11 -7.40 -12.18 5.12
C GLU A 11 -6.56 -13.32 4.54
N VAL A 12 -5.39 -12.98 4.02
CA VAL A 12 -4.42 -13.95 3.49
C VAL A 12 -3.49 -14.35 4.63
N THR A 13 -3.59 -15.59 5.10
CA THR A 13 -2.78 -16.09 6.24
C THR A 13 -1.53 -16.83 5.80
N ASN A 14 -1.64 -17.63 4.73
CA ASN A 14 -0.57 -18.52 4.32
C ASN A 14 -0.56 -18.75 2.80
N CYS A 15 0.57 -19.14 2.24
CA CYS A 15 0.71 -19.48 0.83
C CYS A 15 1.69 -20.65 0.64
N TYR A 16 1.59 -21.31 -0.51
CA TYR A 16 2.59 -22.28 -0.95
C TYR A 16 2.75 -22.14 -2.46
N ALA A 17 3.92 -22.51 -2.96
CA ALA A 17 4.22 -22.53 -4.39
C ALA A 17 3.81 -23.88 -4.98
N VAL A 18 3.31 -23.86 -6.21
CA VAL A 18 3.00 -25.05 -7.01
C VAL A 18 3.94 -25.05 -8.22
N PRO A 19 4.50 -26.21 -8.62
CA PRO A 19 5.25 -26.31 -9.87
C PRO A 19 4.40 -25.81 -11.05
N PHE A 20 4.93 -24.81 -11.75
CA PHE A 20 4.28 -24.17 -12.87
C PHE A 20 5.31 -23.98 -13.99
N GLU A 21 4.96 -24.40 -15.19
CA GLU A 21 5.78 -24.24 -16.39
C GLU A 21 5.00 -23.50 -17.45
N GLU A 22 5.59 -22.46 -18.02
CA GLU A 22 5.06 -21.71 -19.16
C GLU A 22 6.09 -21.77 -20.28
N ASP A 23 5.66 -22.13 -21.49
CA ASP A 23 6.54 -22.05 -22.65
C ASP A 23 6.78 -20.57 -23.01
N LYS A 24 8.04 -20.21 -23.23
CA LYS A 24 8.45 -18.85 -23.62
C LYS A 24 8.07 -18.53 -25.07
N ASN A 25 7.98 -19.55 -25.93
CA ASN A 25 7.69 -19.37 -27.35
C ASN A 25 6.18 -19.36 -27.61
N GLU A 26 5.44 -20.18 -26.88
CA GLU A 26 3.98 -20.27 -26.95
C GLU A 26 3.37 -20.00 -25.58
N PRO A 27 3.11 -18.72 -25.23
CA PRO A 27 2.65 -18.37 -23.88
C PRO A 27 1.32 -19.05 -23.53
N ASN A 28 0.48 -19.40 -24.51
CA ASN A 28 -0.79 -20.09 -24.28
C ASN A 28 -0.63 -21.52 -23.73
N ILE A 29 0.57 -22.11 -23.80
CA ILE A 29 0.83 -23.44 -23.26
C ILE A 29 1.46 -23.28 -21.88
N TRP A 30 0.69 -23.64 -20.88
CA TRP A 30 1.12 -23.65 -19.49
C TRP A 30 0.69 -24.94 -18.80
N PHE A 31 1.49 -25.36 -17.83
CA PHE A 31 1.27 -26.57 -17.06
C PHE A 31 1.12 -26.24 -15.58
N PHE A 32 0.05 -26.77 -14.99
CA PHE A 32 -0.25 -26.66 -13.57
C PHE A 32 -0.46 -28.06 -12.99
N ASP A 33 0.33 -28.41 -11.97
CA ASP A 33 0.21 -29.71 -11.31
C ASP A 33 -0.94 -29.72 -10.30
N HIS A 34 -2.09 -30.23 -10.74
CA HIS A 34 -3.28 -30.44 -9.90
C HIS A 34 -3.07 -31.46 -8.79
N ILE A 35 -2.24 -32.49 -9.01
CA ILE A 35 -2.04 -33.57 -8.05
C ILE A 35 -1.25 -33.04 -6.85
N TYR A 36 -0.17 -32.30 -7.13
CA TYR A 36 0.61 -31.65 -6.10
C TYR A 36 -0.23 -30.63 -5.32
N HIS A 37 -1.04 -29.82 -6.02
CA HIS A 37 -1.93 -28.85 -5.40
C HIS A 37 -2.91 -29.51 -4.40
N GLU A 38 -3.58 -30.59 -4.81
CA GLU A 38 -4.53 -31.30 -3.92
C GLU A 38 -3.84 -31.99 -2.74
N GLN A 39 -2.67 -32.59 -2.94
CA GLN A 39 -1.91 -33.22 -1.86
C GLN A 39 -1.46 -32.20 -0.81
N MET A 40 -0.89 -31.08 -1.26
CA MET A 40 -0.46 -30.00 -0.37
C MET A 40 -1.63 -29.34 0.33
N PHE A 41 -2.73 -29.09 -0.39
CA PHE A 41 -3.94 -28.55 0.24
C PHE A 41 -4.50 -29.49 1.32
N ASN A 42 -4.55 -30.80 1.05
CA ASN A 42 -5.00 -31.77 2.05
C ASN A 42 -4.08 -31.83 3.28
N MET A 43 -2.76 -31.65 3.09
CA MET A 43 -1.81 -31.58 4.21
C MET A 43 -2.02 -30.32 5.04
N MET A 44 -2.13 -29.15 4.41
CA MET A 44 -2.35 -27.89 5.12
C MET A 44 -3.71 -27.87 5.83
N ARG A 45 -4.76 -28.42 5.21
CA ARG A 45 -6.09 -28.55 5.83
C ARG A 45 -6.09 -29.47 7.05
N LYS A 46 -5.19 -30.46 7.11
CA LYS A 46 -5.00 -31.32 8.30
C LYS A 46 -4.33 -30.57 9.46
N ILE A 47 -3.44 -29.63 9.15
CA ILE A 47 -2.76 -28.80 10.15
C ILE A 47 -3.71 -27.74 10.67
N ASN A 48 -4.39 -27.03 9.77
CA ASN A 48 -5.38 -26.01 10.09
C ASN A 48 -6.61 -26.17 9.20
N SER A 49 -7.73 -26.58 9.80
CA SER A 49 -8.98 -26.80 9.07
C SER A 49 -9.74 -25.52 8.71
N ARG A 50 -9.33 -24.38 9.28
CA ARG A 50 -10.01 -23.10 9.04
C ARG A 50 -9.56 -22.45 7.73
N GLU A 51 -8.31 -22.66 7.34
CA GLU A 51 -7.75 -22.11 6.10
C GLU A 51 -8.40 -22.74 4.86
N LYS A 52 -8.79 -21.88 3.92
CA LYS A 52 -9.34 -22.27 2.62
C LYS A 52 -8.50 -21.71 1.48
N ILE A 53 -8.68 -22.29 0.30
CA ILE A 53 -8.12 -21.73 -0.93
C ILE A 53 -8.94 -20.48 -1.29
N ILE A 54 -8.28 -19.33 -1.23
CA ILE A 54 -8.89 -18.02 -1.49
C ILE A 54 -8.53 -17.45 -2.87
N GLY A 55 -7.51 -18.00 -3.51
CA GLY A 55 -6.93 -17.41 -4.70
C GLY A 55 -5.51 -17.90 -4.95
N TRP A 56 -4.81 -17.17 -5.81
CA TRP A 56 -3.45 -17.47 -6.25
C TRP A 56 -2.65 -16.19 -6.44
N TYR A 57 -1.34 -16.35 -6.53
CA TYR A 57 -0.43 -15.24 -6.72
C TYR A 57 0.56 -15.53 -7.85
N SER A 58 1.06 -14.47 -8.46
CA SER A 58 2.12 -14.52 -9.46
C SER A 58 3.21 -13.52 -9.10
N THR A 59 4.45 -13.86 -9.42
CA THR A 59 5.62 -13.00 -9.25
C THR A 59 6.00 -12.26 -10.53
N GLY A 60 5.15 -12.32 -11.56
CA GLY A 60 5.34 -11.64 -12.84
C GLY A 60 5.13 -10.11 -12.73
N PRO A 61 5.90 -9.30 -13.47
CA PRO A 61 5.79 -7.83 -13.43
C PRO A 61 4.50 -7.31 -14.09
N ASP A 62 4.01 -8.01 -15.13
CA ASP A 62 2.85 -7.65 -15.92
C ASP A 62 1.82 -8.78 -15.94
N ILE A 63 0.54 -8.41 -15.91
CA ILE A 63 -0.59 -9.34 -16.07
C ILE A 63 -0.69 -9.76 -17.54
N LYS A 64 -0.71 -11.07 -17.77
CA LYS A 64 -0.85 -11.69 -19.09
C LYS A 64 -2.29 -12.11 -19.34
N ARG A 65 -2.62 -12.34 -20.62
CA ARG A 65 -3.93 -12.87 -21.02
C ARG A 65 -4.19 -14.27 -20.45
N ASN A 66 -3.15 -15.09 -20.32
CA ASN A 66 -3.25 -16.46 -19.81
C ASN A 66 -3.66 -16.53 -18.34
N ASP A 67 -3.38 -15.46 -17.59
CA ASP A 67 -3.78 -15.36 -16.18
C ASP A 67 -5.31 -15.44 -16.03
N ILE A 68 -6.07 -14.99 -17.04
CA ILE A 68 -7.53 -15.12 -17.07
C ILE A 68 -7.94 -16.60 -17.15
N GLU A 69 -7.22 -17.40 -17.95
CA GLU A 69 -7.49 -18.83 -18.12
C GLU A 69 -7.12 -19.62 -16.86
N ILE A 70 -5.96 -19.32 -16.26
CA ILE A 70 -5.53 -19.90 -14.98
C ILE A 70 -6.56 -19.62 -13.89
N ASN A 71 -7.07 -18.39 -13.85
CA ASN A 71 -8.07 -18.00 -12.87
C ASN A 71 -9.40 -18.75 -13.02
N GLU A 72 -9.78 -19.13 -14.25
CA GLU A 72 -10.99 -19.91 -14.51
C GLU A 72 -10.84 -21.37 -14.02
N ILE A 73 -9.64 -21.96 -14.12
CA ILE A 73 -9.38 -23.29 -13.55
C ILE A 73 -9.53 -23.24 -12.02
N LEU A 74 -8.96 -22.21 -11.39
CA LEU A 74 -9.00 -22.04 -9.94
C LEU A 74 -10.40 -21.68 -9.41
N ARG A 75 -11.28 -21.20 -10.28
CA ARG A 75 -12.69 -20.96 -9.95
C ARG A 75 -13.44 -22.23 -9.52
N ARG A 76 -12.94 -23.41 -9.89
CA ARG A 76 -13.47 -24.70 -9.40
C ARG A 76 -13.30 -24.89 -7.89
N TYR A 77 -12.26 -24.28 -7.32
CA TYR A 77 -11.95 -24.38 -5.89
C TYR A 77 -12.58 -23.25 -5.08
N ASN A 78 -12.76 -22.07 -5.67
CA ASN A 78 -13.42 -20.91 -5.04
C ASN A 78 -14.22 -20.12 -6.07
N THR A 79 -15.45 -19.73 -5.74
CA THR A 79 -16.34 -18.95 -6.61
C THR A 79 -15.68 -17.65 -7.13
N ASN A 80 -14.95 -16.93 -6.27
CA ASN A 80 -14.30 -15.66 -6.60
C ASN A 80 -12.85 -15.68 -6.12
N PRO A 81 -11.93 -16.29 -6.90
CA PRO A 81 -10.51 -16.32 -6.54
C PRO A 81 -9.90 -14.92 -6.61
N ALA A 82 -9.16 -14.55 -5.56
CA ALA A 82 -8.32 -13.36 -5.57
C ALA A 82 -7.01 -13.64 -6.32
N PHE A 83 -6.63 -12.75 -7.23
CA PHE A 83 -5.35 -12.80 -7.93
C PHE A 83 -4.42 -11.73 -7.38
N VAL A 84 -3.25 -12.12 -6.89
CA VAL A 84 -2.28 -11.19 -6.28
C VAL A 84 -0.99 -11.19 -7.08
N VAL A 85 -0.59 -10.02 -7.58
CA VAL A 85 0.67 -9.81 -8.27
C VAL A 85 1.69 -9.26 -7.29
N ILE A 86 2.81 -9.95 -7.12
CA ILE A 86 3.91 -9.56 -6.23
C ILE A 86 5.10 -9.14 -7.10
N LYS A 87 5.44 -7.85 -7.07
CA LYS A 87 6.56 -7.29 -7.83
C LYS A 87 7.85 -7.48 -7.05
N VAL A 88 8.62 -8.50 -7.42
CA VAL A 88 9.85 -8.91 -6.70
C VAL A 88 11.04 -7.98 -7.00
N GLN A 89 11.05 -7.28 -8.13
CA GLN A 89 12.23 -6.55 -8.63
C GLN A 89 12.14 -5.01 -8.55
N ASP A 90 11.03 -4.46 -8.02
CA ASP A 90 10.83 -3.01 -8.01
C ASP A 90 11.39 -2.37 -6.74
N GLU A 91 12.71 -2.16 -6.71
CA GLU A 91 13.37 -1.34 -5.67
C GLU A 91 12.98 0.16 -5.75
N LYS A 92 12.33 0.57 -6.85
CA LYS A 92 12.05 1.99 -7.17
C LYS A 92 10.65 2.47 -6.82
N GLN A 93 9.74 1.56 -6.45
CA GLN A 93 8.37 1.97 -6.12
C GLN A 93 8.25 2.34 -4.64
N ILE A 94 7.76 3.56 -4.39
CA ILE A 94 7.40 4.07 -3.06
C ILE A 94 6.11 3.37 -2.55
N SER A 95 5.35 2.72 -3.44
CA SER A 95 4.12 1.99 -3.14
C SER A 95 4.38 0.55 -2.72
N LEU A 96 3.36 -0.05 -2.10
CA LEU A 96 3.32 -1.46 -1.74
C LEU A 96 3.63 -2.30 -3.01
N PRO A 97 4.56 -3.27 -2.95
CA PRO A 97 4.95 -4.09 -4.10
C PRO A 97 3.91 -5.14 -4.50
N THR A 98 2.71 -5.08 -3.90
CA THR A 98 1.65 -6.07 -4.05
C THR A 98 0.42 -5.39 -4.62
N GLU A 99 -0.09 -5.94 -5.72
CA GLU A 99 -1.34 -5.50 -6.36
C GLU A 99 -2.33 -6.67 -6.32
N ALA A 100 -3.55 -6.41 -5.84
CA ALA A 100 -4.60 -7.43 -5.76
C ALA A 100 -5.69 -7.16 -6.80
N TYR A 101 -6.25 -8.23 -7.36
CA TYR A 101 -7.24 -8.18 -8.42
C TYR A 101 -8.35 -9.21 -8.18
N PHE A 102 -9.59 -8.84 -8.50
CA PHE A 102 -10.70 -9.77 -8.64
C PHE A 102 -11.13 -9.88 -10.11
N SER A 103 -11.58 -11.07 -10.50
CA SER A 103 -12.16 -11.28 -11.83
C SER A 103 -13.63 -10.86 -11.84
N GLN A 104 -13.94 -9.86 -12.66
CA GLN A 104 -15.30 -9.40 -12.91
C GLN A 104 -15.66 -9.61 -14.38
N GLU A 105 -16.91 -9.99 -14.64
CA GLU A 105 -17.46 -10.02 -16.00
C GLU A 105 -17.94 -8.62 -16.35
N GLU A 106 -17.31 -8.00 -17.35
CA GLU A 106 -17.82 -6.79 -17.97
C GLU A 106 -18.42 -7.12 -19.33
N THR A 107 -19.56 -6.49 -19.63
CA THR A 107 -20.15 -6.56 -20.95
C THR A 107 -19.58 -5.41 -21.77
N ASP A 108 -18.81 -5.72 -22.80
CA ASP A 108 -18.29 -4.73 -23.74
C ASP A 108 -19.46 -4.03 -24.47
N ASP A 109 -19.25 -2.83 -25.00
CA ASP A 109 -20.28 -2.05 -25.73
C ASP A 109 -20.87 -2.83 -26.94
N ASN A 110 -20.16 -3.86 -27.38
CA ASN A 110 -20.57 -4.79 -28.44
C ASN A 110 -21.40 -6.00 -27.95
N GLY A 111 -21.80 -6.04 -26.68
CA GLY A 111 -22.58 -7.13 -26.08
C GLY A 111 -21.82 -8.43 -25.84
N LYS A 112 -20.49 -8.44 -26.00
CA LYS A 112 -19.64 -9.59 -25.66
C LYS A 112 -19.23 -9.51 -24.19
N ILE A 113 -19.48 -10.59 -23.45
CA ILE A 113 -19.04 -10.74 -22.07
C ILE A 113 -17.53 -11.04 -22.09
N GLN A 114 -16.73 -10.13 -21.54
CA GLN A 114 -15.29 -10.33 -21.35
C GLN A 114 -14.99 -10.27 -19.84
N ARG A 115 -14.18 -11.22 -19.36
CA ARG A 115 -13.69 -11.19 -17.98
C ARG A 115 -12.49 -10.25 -17.92
N GLN A 116 -12.52 -9.31 -16.99
CA GLN A 116 -11.41 -8.42 -16.71
C GLN A 116 -11.03 -8.49 -15.23
N PHE A 117 -9.75 -8.29 -14.95
CA PHE A 117 -9.23 -8.11 -13.61
C PHE A 117 -9.44 -6.66 -13.15
N VAL A 118 -10.19 -6.49 -12.06
CA VAL A 118 -10.40 -5.20 -11.42
C VAL A 118 -9.50 -5.12 -10.20
N HIS A 119 -8.70 -4.04 -10.12
CA HIS A 119 -7.80 -3.81 -9.00
C HIS A 119 -8.57 -3.57 -7.70
N VAL A 120 -8.10 -4.17 -6.62
CA VAL A 120 -8.66 -4.10 -5.28
C VAL A 120 -7.60 -3.51 -4.35
N PRO A 121 -7.92 -2.46 -3.57
CA PRO A 121 -6.97 -1.92 -2.60
C PRO A 121 -6.53 -2.99 -1.61
N SER A 122 -5.22 -3.21 -1.52
CA SER A 122 -4.61 -4.14 -0.57
C SER A 122 -3.84 -3.40 0.52
N THR A 123 -3.92 -3.91 1.74
CA THR A 123 -3.14 -3.42 2.89
C THR A 123 -2.44 -4.59 3.55
N PHE A 124 -1.20 -4.41 4.01
CA PHE A 124 -0.54 -5.41 4.83
C PHE A 124 -1.06 -5.32 6.26
N GLY A 125 -1.58 -6.45 6.75
CA GLY A 125 -1.76 -6.71 8.18
C GLY A 125 -0.71 -7.72 8.63
N ALA A 126 -0.31 -7.65 9.88
CA ALA A 126 0.52 -8.67 10.52
C ALA A 126 -0.22 -9.18 11.76
N THR A 127 -0.05 -10.46 12.07
CA THR A 127 -0.46 -11.01 13.36
C THR A 127 0.52 -10.58 14.45
N GLU A 128 0.11 -10.59 15.73
CA GLU A 128 0.96 -10.14 16.85
C GLU A 128 2.33 -10.87 16.87
N ALA A 129 2.33 -12.17 16.59
CA ALA A 129 3.57 -12.95 16.52
C ALA A 129 4.48 -12.54 15.35
N GLU A 130 3.90 -12.22 14.18
CA GLU A 130 4.63 -11.74 13.02
C GLU A 130 5.14 -10.32 13.22
N GLU A 131 4.34 -9.45 13.84
CA GLU A 131 4.72 -8.06 14.13
C GLU A 131 5.97 -8.01 15.00
N VAL A 132 6.02 -8.81 16.08
CA VAL A 132 7.21 -8.91 16.95
C VAL A 132 8.42 -9.45 16.17
N GLY A 133 8.21 -10.45 15.31
CA GLY A 133 9.27 -11.02 14.48
C GLY A 133 9.85 -10.02 13.47
N VAL A 134 8.97 -9.29 12.77
CA VAL A 134 9.34 -8.28 11.78
C VAL A 134 10.00 -7.08 12.46
N GLU A 135 9.46 -6.60 13.57
CA GLU A 135 10.06 -5.49 14.32
C GLU A 135 11.47 -5.85 14.81
N HIS A 136 11.67 -7.08 15.28
CA HIS A 136 12.99 -7.56 15.68
C HIS A 136 14.00 -7.53 14.52
N LEU A 137 13.59 -7.99 13.33
CA LEU A 137 14.45 -7.96 12.13
C LEU A 137 14.73 -6.53 11.65
N LEU A 138 13.78 -5.61 11.83
CA LEU A 138 13.89 -4.22 11.38
C LEU A 138 14.66 -3.32 12.35
N ARG A 139 15.06 -3.82 13.53
CA ARG A 139 15.79 -3.04 14.54
C ARG A 139 17.11 -2.45 14.01
N ASP A 140 17.75 -3.14 13.07
CA ASP A 140 19.02 -2.72 12.47
C ASP A 140 18.85 -1.77 11.27
N ILE A 141 17.64 -1.71 10.68
CA ILE A 141 17.32 -0.91 9.48
C ILE A 141 16.57 0.37 9.85
N LYS A 142 15.70 0.31 10.86
CA LYS A 142 14.98 1.49 11.35
C LYS A 142 15.92 2.33 12.20
N ASP A 143 16.44 3.40 11.62
CA ASP A 143 17.13 4.46 12.35
C ASP A 143 16.21 5.01 13.46
N ALA A 144 16.37 4.47 14.67
CA ALA A 144 15.68 4.89 15.87
C ALA A 144 16.01 6.36 16.26
N GLY A 145 16.99 6.97 15.59
CA GLY A 145 17.41 8.35 15.76
C GLY A 145 16.77 9.39 14.84
N GLN A 146 15.92 9.01 13.87
CA GLN A 146 15.26 10.01 13.03
C GLN A 146 14.25 10.83 13.85
N GLY A 147 14.55 12.11 14.03
CA GLY A 147 13.65 13.07 14.66
C GLY A 147 12.31 13.17 13.91
N GLN A 148 11.24 13.52 14.64
CA GLN A 148 9.88 13.65 14.10
C GLN A 148 9.80 14.57 12.87
N LEU A 149 10.62 15.63 12.82
CA LEU A 149 10.68 16.54 11.68
C LEU A 149 11.22 15.86 10.42
N SER A 150 12.28 15.08 10.53
CA SER A 150 12.87 14.36 9.40
C SER A 150 11.87 13.37 8.80
N ARG A 151 11.11 12.66 9.65
CA ARG A 151 10.02 11.78 9.20
C ARG A 151 8.94 12.55 8.44
N GLN A 152 8.44 13.65 9.01
CA GLN A 152 7.43 14.48 8.34
C GLN A 152 7.89 15.04 6.99
N VAL A 153 9.18 15.41 6.87
CA VAL A 153 9.73 15.89 5.60
C VAL A 153 9.81 14.75 4.59
N ILE A 154 10.28 13.58 4.99
CA ILE A 154 10.32 12.38 4.14
C ILE A 154 8.91 12.00 3.68
N ASP A 155 7.92 12.00 4.58
CA ASP A 155 6.53 11.68 4.25
C ASP A 155 5.95 12.65 3.21
N LYS A 156 6.24 13.96 3.35
CA LYS A 156 5.83 14.97 2.36
C LYS A 156 6.51 14.78 1.01
N ILE A 157 7.81 14.47 1.00
CA ILE A 157 8.57 14.21 -0.23
C ILE A 157 8.00 12.96 -0.92
N ASN A 158 7.76 11.90 -0.16
CA ASN A 158 7.17 10.66 -0.68
C ASN A 158 5.77 10.90 -1.24
N GLY A 159 4.92 11.66 -0.56
CA GLY A 159 3.60 12.03 -1.04
C GLY A 159 3.63 12.85 -2.34
N LEU A 160 4.54 13.82 -2.45
CA LEU A 160 4.72 14.60 -3.68
C LEU A 160 5.26 13.74 -4.83
N SER A 161 6.24 12.87 -4.56
CA SER A 161 6.79 11.94 -5.55
C SER A 161 5.73 10.96 -6.05
N ALA A 162 4.88 10.45 -5.15
CA ALA A 162 3.76 9.58 -5.51
C ALA A 162 2.73 10.31 -6.39
N LEU A 163 2.38 11.56 -6.06
CA LEU A 163 1.49 12.38 -6.88
C LEU A 163 2.07 12.66 -8.27
N ALA A 164 3.36 12.99 -8.34
CA ALA A 164 4.06 13.22 -9.61
C ALA A 164 4.08 11.93 -10.46
N GLY A 165 4.31 10.77 -9.84
CA GLY A 165 4.24 9.46 -10.50
C GLY A 165 2.84 9.20 -11.08
N LYS A 166 1.78 9.41 -10.29
CA LYS A 166 0.39 9.22 -10.73
C LYS A 166 -0.01 10.18 -11.86
N LEU A 167 0.41 11.44 -11.81
CA LEU A 167 0.20 12.38 -12.92
C LEU A 167 0.95 11.94 -14.20
N GLY A 168 2.15 11.39 -14.05
CA GLY A 168 2.91 10.79 -15.15
C GLY A 168 2.17 9.60 -15.79
N GLU A 169 1.61 8.71 -14.98
CA GLU A 169 0.77 7.59 -15.42
C GLU A 169 -0.48 8.08 -16.17
N MET A 170 -1.19 9.10 -15.64
CA MET A 170 -2.36 9.70 -16.30
C MET A 170 -1.99 10.26 -17.67
N ARG A 171 -0.85 10.96 -17.78
CA ARG A 171 -0.37 11.48 -19.06
C ARG A 171 -0.06 10.34 -20.04
N LEU A 172 0.65 9.31 -19.59
CA LEU A 172 1.01 8.16 -20.42
C LEU A 172 -0.25 7.44 -20.94
N TYR A 173 -1.28 7.30 -20.12
CA TYR A 173 -2.56 6.74 -20.54
C TYR A 173 -3.19 7.57 -21.66
N LEU A 174 -3.29 8.89 -21.49
CA LEU A 174 -3.86 9.77 -22.52
C LEU A 174 -3.05 9.75 -23.82
N GLU A 175 -1.71 9.78 -23.74
CA GLU A 175 -0.83 9.62 -24.91
C GLU A 175 -1.07 8.30 -25.63
N ASN A 176 -1.23 7.20 -24.88
CA ASN A 176 -1.49 5.89 -25.45
C ASN A 176 -2.90 5.77 -26.09
N VAL A 177 -3.91 6.44 -25.54
CA VAL A 177 -5.25 6.53 -26.14
C VAL A 177 -5.20 7.33 -27.45
N ILE A 178 -4.48 8.47 -27.47
CA ILE A 178 -4.29 9.27 -28.70
C ILE A 178 -3.52 8.47 -29.76
N SER A 179 -2.52 7.68 -29.35
CA SER A 179 -1.75 6.81 -30.26
C SER A 179 -2.55 5.61 -30.78
N GLY A 180 -3.75 5.35 -30.26
CA GLY A 180 -4.60 4.22 -30.64
C GLY A 180 -4.19 2.86 -30.06
N LYS A 181 -3.18 2.80 -29.16
CA LYS A 181 -2.76 1.56 -28.49
C LYS A 181 -3.78 1.07 -27.47
N TYR A 182 -4.42 1.99 -26.75
CA TYR A 182 -5.46 1.68 -25.78
C TYR A 182 -6.84 2.01 -26.33
N LYS A 183 -7.82 1.17 -26.00
CA LYS A 183 -9.23 1.49 -26.24
C LYS A 183 -9.66 2.63 -25.31
N TYR A 184 -10.45 3.55 -25.86
CA TYR A 184 -11.05 4.63 -25.09
C TYR A 184 -12.00 4.06 -24.04
N ASN A 185 -11.74 4.31 -22.76
CA ASN A 185 -12.63 3.94 -21.66
C ASN A 185 -13.29 5.20 -21.10
N HIS A 186 -14.62 5.29 -21.25
CA HIS A 186 -15.39 6.47 -20.81
C HIS A 186 -15.29 6.71 -19.29
N GLN A 187 -15.30 5.65 -18.48
CA GLN A 187 -15.28 5.76 -17.03
C GLN A 187 -14.00 6.42 -16.52
N ILE A 188 -12.85 6.09 -17.11
CA ILE A 188 -11.55 6.65 -16.72
C ILE A 188 -11.51 8.16 -17.05
N ILE A 189 -11.97 8.54 -18.23
CA ILE A 189 -12.00 9.95 -18.65
C ILE A 189 -12.96 10.76 -17.81
N GLN A 190 -14.13 10.21 -17.48
CA GLN A 190 -15.07 10.85 -16.58
C GLN A 190 -14.47 11.08 -15.20
N ASN A 191 -13.79 10.07 -14.63
CA ASN A 191 -13.08 10.23 -13.37
C ASN A 191 -11.99 11.33 -13.45
N PHE A 192 -11.24 11.41 -14.55
CA PHE A 192 -10.27 12.50 -14.74
C PHE A 192 -10.95 13.87 -14.81
N GLN A 193 -12.07 13.97 -15.53
CA GLN A 193 -12.84 15.20 -15.61
C GLN A 193 -13.38 15.61 -14.23
N ASP A 194 -13.89 14.67 -13.44
CA ASP A 194 -14.36 14.92 -12.08
C ASP A 194 -13.23 15.40 -11.17
N ILE A 195 -12.03 14.81 -11.28
CA ILE A 195 -10.84 15.27 -10.54
C ILE A 195 -10.55 16.74 -10.86
N PHE A 196 -10.57 17.14 -12.15
CA PHE A 196 -10.32 18.53 -12.54
C PHE A 196 -11.45 19.47 -12.13
N ASN A 197 -12.71 19.02 -12.20
CA ASN A 197 -13.87 19.81 -11.80
C ASN A 197 -13.92 20.03 -10.29
N LEU A 198 -13.44 19.08 -9.50
CA LEU A 198 -13.38 19.14 -8.05
C LEU A 198 -12.14 19.87 -7.53
N LEU A 199 -11.25 20.33 -8.41
CA LEU A 199 -10.11 21.13 -7.97
C LEU A 199 -10.62 22.41 -7.28
N PRO A 200 -10.20 22.65 -6.02
CA PRO A 200 -10.70 23.78 -5.26
C PRO A 200 -10.28 25.09 -5.91
N ASN A 201 -11.24 26.02 -6.05
CA ASN A 201 -10.92 27.36 -6.51
C ASN A 201 -10.37 28.19 -5.34
N PHE A 202 -9.07 28.45 -5.37
CA PHE A 202 -8.34 29.17 -4.31
C PHE A 202 -8.64 30.68 -4.27
N GLN A 203 -9.36 31.23 -5.24
CA GLN A 203 -9.65 32.67 -5.30
C GLN A 203 -10.91 33.08 -4.52
N GLN A 204 -11.58 32.15 -3.83
CA GLN A 204 -12.74 32.47 -3.02
C GLN A 204 -12.32 33.21 -1.73
N GLU A 205 -12.90 34.39 -1.49
CA GLU A 205 -12.60 35.23 -0.32
C GLU A 205 -12.78 34.47 1.02
N ASN A 206 -13.79 33.60 1.10
CA ASN A 206 -14.04 32.76 2.27
C ASN A 206 -12.86 31.84 2.60
N MET A 207 -12.20 31.28 1.58
CA MET A 207 -11.06 30.39 1.77
C MET A 207 -9.84 31.17 2.27
N ILE A 208 -9.61 32.39 1.75
CA ILE A 208 -8.53 33.28 2.20
C ILE A 208 -8.72 33.66 3.67
N GLN A 209 -9.95 34.01 4.07
CA GLN A 209 -10.27 34.30 5.47
C GLN A 209 -10.04 33.06 6.37
N GLN A 210 -10.47 31.87 5.94
CA GLN A 210 -10.22 30.64 6.69
C GLN A 210 -8.72 30.32 6.83
N PHE A 211 -7.92 30.56 5.79
CA PHE A 211 -6.46 30.42 5.87
C PHE A 211 -5.85 31.40 6.86
N GLN A 212 -6.32 32.65 6.90
CA GLN A 212 -5.84 33.65 7.86
C GLN A 212 -6.19 33.25 9.31
N VAL A 213 -7.42 32.80 9.57
CA VAL A 213 -7.83 32.31 10.89
C VAL A 213 -6.94 31.15 11.32
N LYS A 214 -6.76 30.15 10.44
CA LYS A 214 -5.92 28.99 10.74
C LYS A 214 -4.44 29.36 10.95
N SER A 215 -3.92 30.32 10.19
CA SER A 215 -2.55 30.82 10.37
C SER A 215 -2.39 31.52 11.73
N ASN A 216 -3.42 32.26 12.16
CA ASN A 216 -3.42 32.91 13.46
C ASN A 216 -3.44 31.88 14.60
N ASP A 217 -4.28 30.84 14.48
CA ASP A 217 -4.32 29.73 15.45
C ASP A 217 -2.97 29.02 15.57
N TYR A 218 -2.30 28.74 14.44
CA TYR A 218 -0.96 28.18 14.45
C TYR A 218 0.05 29.09 15.15
N MET A 219 -0.05 30.40 14.94
CA MET A 219 0.83 31.37 15.57
C MET A 219 0.63 31.41 17.10
N TYR A 220 -0.62 31.33 17.57
CA TYR A 220 -0.91 31.20 19.01
C TYR A 220 -0.28 29.95 19.63
N VAL A 221 -0.42 28.79 18.98
CA VAL A 221 0.20 27.54 19.44
C VAL A 221 1.72 27.66 19.48
N LEU A 222 2.32 28.31 18.49
CA LEU A 222 3.77 28.55 18.44
C LEU A 222 4.24 29.41 19.62
N TYR A 223 3.52 30.50 19.91
CA TYR A 223 3.86 31.38 21.03
C TYR A 223 3.76 30.68 22.38
N VAL A 224 2.66 29.97 22.64
CA VAL A 224 2.48 29.20 23.89
C VAL A 224 3.57 28.15 24.02
N THR A 225 3.89 27.41 22.95
CA THR A 225 4.97 26.42 22.94
C THR A 225 6.33 27.06 23.24
N SER A 226 6.61 28.25 22.70
CA SER A 226 7.87 28.98 22.94
C SER A 226 8.02 29.45 24.40
N LEU A 227 6.91 29.86 25.04
CA LEU A 227 6.87 30.24 26.44
C LEU A 227 7.13 29.03 27.34
N ILE A 228 6.45 27.91 27.07
CA ILE A 228 6.65 26.65 27.81
C ILE A 228 8.10 26.19 27.68
N LYS A 229 8.69 26.22 26.46
CA LYS A 229 10.10 25.87 26.24
C LYS A 229 11.05 26.78 27.02
N SER A 230 10.77 28.08 27.10
CA SER A 230 11.57 29.03 27.88
C SER A 230 11.52 28.72 29.38
N VAL A 231 10.34 28.42 29.92
CA VAL A 231 10.16 28.04 31.34
C VAL A 231 10.87 26.73 31.66
N ILE A 232 10.73 25.71 30.81
CA ILE A 232 11.44 24.43 30.96
C ILE A 232 12.95 24.66 30.95
N SER A 233 13.45 25.42 29.97
CA SER A 233 14.90 25.70 29.85
C SER A 233 15.45 26.43 31.09
N LEU A 234 14.70 27.39 31.63
CA LEU A 234 15.05 28.06 32.89
C LEU A 234 15.09 27.08 34.05
N HIS A 235 14.08 26.22 34.20
CA HIS A 235 14.03 25.23 35.26
C HIS A 235 15.20 24.23 35.17
N THR A 236 15.51 23.75 33.96
CA THR A 236 16.67 22.89 33.71
C THR A 236 17.99 23.59 34.04
N LEU A 237 18.15 24.87 33.69
CA LEU A 237 19.34 25.66 34.04
C LEU A 237 19.50 25.84 35.55
N ILE A 238 18.41 26.11 36.27
CA ILE A 238 18.41 26.24 37.73
C ILE A 238 18.80 24.91 38.37
N ASN A 239 18.16 23.81 37.98
CA ASN A 239 18.44 22.48 38.53
C ASN A 239 19.89 22.05 38.25
N ASN A 240 20.40 22.28 37.03
CA ASN A 240 21.80 22.00 36.70
C ASN A 240 22.78 22.82 37.56
N LYS A 241 22.45 24.08 37.87
CA LYS A 241 23.31 24.93 38.70
C LYS A 241 23.30 24.51 40.17
N ILE A 242 22.14 24.10 40.70
CA ILE A 242 22.02 23.56 42.06
C ILE A 242 22.84 22.27 42.17
N HIS A 243 22.63 21.32 41.25
CA HIS A 243 23.34 20.05 41.24
C HIS A 243 24.87 20.23 41.13
N ASN A 244 25.34 21.13 40.27
CA ASN A 244 26.78 21.43 40.16
C ASN A 244 27.36 22.01 41.45
N LYS A 245 26.62 22.85 42.18
CA LYS A 245 27.07 23.39 43.47
C LYS A 245 27.17 22.31 44.54
N GLU A 246 26.17 21.44 44.64
CA GLU A 246 26.17 20.30 45.58
C GLU A 246 27.33 19.36 45.29
N THR A 247 27.59 19.07 44.01
CA THR A 247 28.70 18.20 43.59
C THR A 247 30.07 18.83 43.86
N GLN A 248 30.18 20.15 43.80
CA GLN A 248 31.41 20.87 44.17
C GLN A 248 31.65 20.83 45.68
N GLN A 249 30.62 21.04 46.50
CA GLN A 249 30.72 20.95 47.95
C GLN A 249 31.12 19.54 48.39
N ALA A 250 30.50 18.50 47.81
CA ALA A 250 30.84 17.10 48.09
C ALA A 250 32.26 16.67 47.63
N LYS A 251 32.95 17.48 46.81
CA LYS A 251 34.36 17.25 46.41
C LYS A 251 35.35 18.02 47.28
N LEU A 252 34.88 18.99 48.04
CA LEU A 252 35.68 19.85 48.92
C LEU A 252 35.73 19.30 50.35
N ASP A 253 34.79 18.43 50.72
CA ASP A 253 34.79 17.60 51.93
C ASP A 253 35.46 16.22 51.67
#